data_AF-A0A9D6RTS0-F1
#
_entry.id   AF-A0A9D6RTS0-F1
#
_cell.length_a   1.000
_cell.length_b   1.000
_cell.length_c   1.000
_cell.angle_alpha   90.00
_cell.angle_beta   90.00
_cell.angle_gamma   90.00
#
_symmetry.space_group_name_H-M   'P 1'
#
loop_
_entity.id
_entity.type
_entity.pdbx_description
1 polymer ?
#
loop_
_entity_poly.entity_id
_entity_poly.type
_entity_poly.pdbx_seq_one_letter_code
_entity_poly.pdbx_strand_id
1 'polypeptide(L)'
;MQNRSQLVMRFASMISNLAQAIEEENGGEQDRNGSSGSSDGWIRIEQEKDPRDGVRDRKSHVLQNGNWAHVDTRGNTRIENAQSGVIYEELPEGTALLSLPDGRFIQQTFQGEPWLLHDPNGRGGPRQVRTGRVKLPGEDRARFVYSFRDGRATHVIDAQTLQYYVARYDSAE
;
A
#
# COMPACT_ATOMS: atom_id res chain seq x y z
N MET A 1 -2.30 17.63 -17.79
CA MET A 1 -3.13 17.10 -16.69
C MET A 1 -2.91 15.59 -16.61
N GLN A 2 -2.18 15.08 -15.61
CA GLN A 2 -1.97 13.63 -15.45
C GLN A 2 -3.24 12.99 -14.90
N ASN A 3 -3.76 12.00 -15.64
CA ASN A 3 -5.07 11.39 -15.44
C ASN A 3 -5.08 10.54 -14.15
N ARG A 4 -6.13 10.63 -13.33
CA ARG A 4 -6.27 9.82 -12.08
C ARG A 4 -6.20 8.31 -12.37
N SER A 5 -6.73 7.91 -13.52
CA SER A 5 -6.61 6.54 -14.03
C SER A 5 -5.16 6.15 -14.33
N GLN A 6 -4.29 7.08 -14.72
CA GLN A 6 -2.89 6.78 -15.02
C GLN A 6 -2.05 6.51 -13.78
N LEU A 7 -2.40 7.03 -12.60
CA LEU A 7 -1.63 6.74 -11.39
C LEU A 7 -1.96 5.35 -10.84
N VAL A 8 -3.25 5.00 -10.82
CA VAL A 8 -3.74 3.66 -10.45
C VAL A 8 -3.30 2.63 -11.49
N MET A 9 -3.40 2.94 -12.79
CA MET A 9 -2.85 2.07 -13.83
C MET A 9 -1.33 1.96 -13.76
N ARG A 10 -0.59 3.00 -13.35
CA ARG A 10 0.87 2.91 -13.16
C ARG A 10 1.23 2.06 -11.96
N PHE A 11 0.45 2.13 -10.89
CA PHE A 11 0.65 1.30 -9.70
C PHE A 11 0.29 -0.16 -9.98
N ALA A 12 -0.87 -0.40 -10.61
CA ALA A 12 -1.26 -1.71 -11.12
C ALA A 12 -0.22 -2.25 -12.12
N SER A 13 0.30 -1.43 -13.03
CA SER A 13 1.36 -1.86 -13.95
C SER A 13 2.68 -2.15 -13.25
N MET A 14 3.03 -1.42 -12.17
CA MET A 14 4.22 -1.76 -11.39
C MET A 14 4.03 -3.09 -10.67
N ILE A 15 2.85 -3.35 -10.12
CA ILE A 15 2.53 -4.61 -9.45
C ILE A 15 2.46 -5.78 -10.45
N SER A 16 1.85 -5.59 -11.62
CA SER A 16 1.85 -6.60 -12.70
C SER A 16 3.25 -6.86 -13.26
N ASN A 17 4.07 -5.81 -13.45
CA ASN A 17 5.46 -5.99 -13.86
C ASN A 17 6.30 -6.69 -12.79
N LEU A 18 6.01 -6.44 -11.50
CA LEU A 18 6.65 -7.15 -10.39
C LEU A 18 6.21 -8.62 -10.36
N ALA A 19 4.92 -8.91 -10.56
CA ALA A 19 4.41 -10.27 -10.66
C ALA A 19 5.00 -11.03 -11.86
N GLN A 20 5.10 -10.36 -13.02
CA GLN A 20 5.65 -10.94 -14.25
C GLN A 20 7.17 -11.19 -14.15
N ALA A 21 7.93 -10.26 -13.56
CA ALA A 21 9.36 -10.46 -13.29
C ALA A 21 9.61 -11.65 -12.35
N ILE A 22 8.69 -11.91 -11.42
CA ILE A 22 8.76 -13.06 -10.51
C ILE A 22 8.37 -14.38 -11.22
N GLU A 23 7.50 -14.35 -12.24
CA GLU A 23 7.18 -15.51 -13.07
C GLU A 23 8.32 -15.88 -14.03
N GLU A 24 8.99 -14.90 -14.64
CA GLU A 24 10.13 -15.13 -15.54
C GLU A 24 11.34 -15.77 -14.81
N GLU A 25 11.57 -15.44 -13.53
CA GLU A 25 12.63 -16.04 -12.72
C GLU A 25 12.36 -17.51 -12.34
N ASN A 26 11.09 -17.95 -12.34
CA ASN A 26 10.70 -19.34 -12.08
C ASN A 26 10.62 -20.20 -13.36
N GLY A 27 10.76 -19.60 -14.55
CA GLY A 27 10.65 -20.29 -15.84
C GLY A 27 11.97 -20.64 -16.54
N GLY A 28 13.12 -20.35 -15.93
CA GLY A 28 14.43 -20.35 -16.59
C GLY A 28 15.47 -21.29 -16.00
N GLU A 29 15.12 -22.54 -15.69
CA GLU A 29 16.13 -23.56 -15.39
C GLU A 29 16.60 -24.23 -16.70
N GLN A 30 17.58 -23.62 -17.37
CA GLN A 30 18.52 -24.33 -18.24
C GLN A 30 19.84 -23.56 -18.38
N ASP A 31 20.85 -24.09 -17.69
CA ASP A 31 22.29 -24.05 -17.99
C ASP A 31 22.86 -22.82 -18.72
N ARG A 32 23.69 -22.03 -18.01
CA ARG A 32 25.09 -21.79 -18.42
C ARG A 32 25.89 -20.94 -17.42
N ASN A 33 27.01 -21.54 -17.04
CA ASN A 33 28.24 -20.96 -16.53
C ASN A 33 28.67 -19.67 -17.28
N GLY A 34 29.01 -18.58 -16.57
CA GLY A 34 29.53 -17.37 -17.20
C GLY A 34 29.67 -16.14 -16.30
N SER A 35 30.91 -15.80 -15.98
CA SER A 35 31.40 -14.65 -15.20
C SER A 35 30.90 -13.24 -15.60
N SER A 36 30.97 -12.35 -14.60
CA SER A 36 31.27 -10.90 -14.66
C SER A 36 30.15 -9.89 -14.90
N GLY A 37 30.09 -8.90 -14.00
CA GLY A 37 29.82 -7.51 -14.39
C GLY A 37 28.63 -6.82 -13.73
N SER A 38 28.96 -5.78 -12.96
CA SER A 38 28.22 -4.50 -12.83
C SER A 38 27.05 -4.41 -11.84
N SER A 39 27.35 -3.71 -10.75
CA SER A 39 26.46 -2.92 -9.90
C SER A 39 25.51 -2.03 -10.71
N ASP A 40 24.21 -2.10 -10.43
CA ASP A 40 23.29 -0.96 -10.27
C ASP A 40 21.85 -1.45 -10.01
N GLY A 41 21.29 -1.14 -8.82
CA GLY A 41 19.84 -1.04 -8.63
C GLY A 41 19.01 -2.30 -8.34
N TRP A 42 19.59 -3.43 -7.92
CA TRP A 42 18.82 -4.66 -7.71
C TRP A 42 18.20 -4.79 -6.31
N ILE A 43 16.88 -5.07 -6.31
CA ILE A 43 16.04 -5.40 -5.16
C ILE A 43 16.65 -6.59 -4.42
N ARG A 44 16.86 -6.46 -3.10
CA ARG A 44 17.34 -7.56 -2.26
C ARG A 44 16.15 -8.41 -1.83
N ILE A 45 16.06 -9.62 -2.37
CA ILE A 45 15.05 -10.61 -1.99
C ILE A 45 15.57 -11.33 -0.74
N GLU A 46 15.05 -10.96 0.43
CA GLU A 46 15.31 -11.70 1.67
C GLU A 46 14.14 -12.65 1.93
N GLN A 47 14.37 -13.94 1.72
CA GLN A 47 13.39 -14.99 1.96
C GLN A 47 13.33 -15.25 3.47
N GLU A 48 12.60 -14.42 4.22
CA GLU A 48 12.43 -14.61 5.65
C GLU A 48 11.39 -15.71 5.91
N LYS A 49 11.86 -16.89 6.33
CA LYS A 49 11.03 -17.95 6.91
C LYS A 49 10.71 -17.57 8.36
N ASP A 50 9.56 -16.94 8.61
CA ASP A 50 9.04 -16.83 9.98
C ASP A 50 8.49 -18.20 10.43
N PRO A 51 9.04 -18.81 11.50
CA PRO A 51 8.63 -20.14 11.96
C PRO A 51 7.27 -20.18 12.69
N ARG A 52 6.53 -19.07 12.81
CA ARG A 52 5.29 -19.00 13.61
C ARG A 52 3.98 -19.04 12.84
N ASP A 53 3.99 -18.94 11.52
CA ASP A 53 2.77 -19.02 10.71
C ASP A 53 2.75 -20.31 9.89
N GLY A 54 1.74 -21.17 10.14
CA GLY A 54 1.50 -22.38 9.37
C GLY A 54 1.44 -22.08 7.87
N VAL A 55 2.50 -22.51 7.17
CA VAL A 55 2.76 -22.56 5.73
C VAL A 55 1.67 -21.90 4.86
N ARG A 56 1.82 -20.59 4.66
CA ARG A 56 1.50 -19.95 3.38
C ARG A 56 2.79 -19.38 2.86
N ASP A 57 3.22 -19.80 1.68
CA ASP A 57 4.38 -19.22 1.00
C ASP A 57 4.10 -17.72 0.77
N ARG A 58 4.58 -16.88 1.70
CA ARG A 58 4.51 -15.42 1.59
C ARG A 58 5.86 -14.95 1.07
N LYS A 59 5.87 -14.31 -0.10
CA LYS A 59 7.05 -13.58 -0.58
C LYS A 59 6.97 -12.16 -0.02
N SER A 60 7.98 -11.77 0.74
CA SER A 60 8.07 -10.47 1.41
C SER A 60 9.19 -9.65 0.81
N HIS A 61 8.96 -8.35 0.60
CA HIS A 61 9.92 -7.44 -0.03
C HIS A 61 9.90 -6.07 0.65
N VAL A 62 11.07 -5.48 0.87
CA VAL A 62 11.17 -4.08 1.32
C VAL A 62 11.21 -3.17 0.09
N LEU A 63 10.27 -2.22 0.00
CA LEU A 63 10.17 -1.23 -1.05
C LEU A 63 11.19 -0.09 -0.85
N GLN A 64 11.46 0.68 -1.90
CA GLN A 64 12.39 1.82 -1.85
C GLN A 64 12.00 2.89 -0.82
N ASN A 65 10.71 2.99 -0.48
CA ASN A 65 10.19 3.90 0.54
C ASN A 65 10.24 3.31 1.96
N GLY A 66 10.83 2.12 2.15
CA GLY A 66 10.93 1.43 3.43
C GLY A 66 9.69 0.62 3.84
N ASN A 67 8.63 0.62 3.02
CA ASN A 67 7.44 -0.17 3.29
C ASN A 67 7.71 -1.67 3.00
N TRP A 68 6.98 -2.53 3.68
CA TRP A 68 7.00 -3.97 3.45
C TRP A 68 5.87 -4.36 2.51
N ALA A 69 6.17 -5.06 1.44
CA ALA A 69 5.20 -5.60 0.50
C ALA A 69 5.18 -7.12 0.59
N HIS A 70 3.99 -7.70 0.60
CA HIS A 70 3.76 -9.13 0.64
C HIS A 70 2.74 -9.51 -0.43
N VAL A 71 3.02 -10.58 -1.16
CA VAL A 71 2.04 -11.21 -2.05
C VAL A 71 1.86 -12.64 -1.59
N ASP A 72 0.61 -13.04 -1.33
CA ASP A 72 0.29 -14.42 -0.99
C ASP A 72 -0.02 -15.26 -2.24
N THR A 73 -0.05 -16.59 -2.08
CA THR A 73 -0.33 -17.53 -3.18
C THR A 73 -1.72 -17.41 -3.78
N ARG A 74 -2.61 -16.63 -3.16
CA ARG A 74 -3.97 -16.37 -3.68
C ARG A 74 -4.01 -15.08 -4.49
N GLY A 75 -2.92 -14.33 -4.57
CA GLY A 75 -2.82 -13.05 -5.27
C GLY A 75 -3.23 -11.85 -4.43
N ASN A 76 -3.42 -12.00 -3.11
CA ASN A 76 -3.62 -10.86 -2.23
C ASN A 76 -2.30 -10.09 -2.11
N THR A 77 -2.35 -8.79 -2.40
CA THR A 77 -1.22 -7.88 -2.24
C THR A 77 -1.39 -7.06 -0.97
N ARG A 78 -0.41 -7.10 -0.08
CA ARG A 78 -0.38 -6.34 1.15
C ARG A 78 0.84 -5.43 1.18
N ILE A 79 0.68 -4.17 1.53
CA ILE A 79 1.77 -3.20 1.71
C ILE A 79 1.62 -2.55 3.08
N GLU A 80 2.67 -2.56 3.87
CA GLU A 80 2.67 -2.09 5.25
C GLU A 80 3.74 -1.02 5.45
N ASN A 81 3.34 0.11 6.04
CA ASN A 81 4.27 1.09 6.57
C ASN A 81 4.36 0.90 8.09
N ALA A 82 5.45 0.25 8.53
CA ALA A 82 5.67 -0.06 9.95
C ALA A 82 5.77 1.21 10.83
N GLN A 83 6.19 2.34 10.27
CA GLN A 83 6.32 3.60 11.01
C GLN A 83 4.95 4.23 11.32
N SER A 84 4.03 4.21 10.36
CA SER A 84 2.69 4.79 10.52
C SER A 84 1.64 3.79 11.03
N GLY A 85 1.92 2.48 10.93
CA GLY A 85 0.96 1.41 11.22
C GLY A 85 -0.16 1.30 10.18
N VAL A 86 -0.03 1.96 9.02
CA VAL A 86 -0.99 1.87 7.93
C VAL A 86 -0.67 0.66 7.05
N ILE A 87 -1.70 -0.12 6.76
CA ILE A 87 -1.61 -1.30 5.90
C ILE A 87 -2.58 -1.11 4.73
N TYR A 88 -2.10 -1.29 3.51
CA TYR A 88 -2.91 -1.43 2.30
C TYR A 88 -3.00 -2.90 1.92
N GLU A 89 -4.19 -3.38 1.60
CA GLU A 89 -4.44 -4.73 1.10
C GLU A 89 -5.33 -4.65 -0.15
N GLU A 90 -4.95 -5.35 -1.22
CA GLU A 90 -5.72 -5.48 -2.44
C GLU A 90 -5.97 -6.96 -2.72
N LEU A 91 -7.24 -7.32 -2.72
CA LEU A 91 -7.68 -8.68 -2.99
C LEU A 91 -7.74 -8.93 -4.51
N PRO A 92 -7.60 -10.19 -4.97
CA PRO A 92 -7.62 -10.54 -6.39
C PRO A 92 -8.89 -10.09 -7.14
N GLU A 93 -10.02 -10.03 -6.45
CA GLU A 93 -11.29 -9.55 -6.97
C GLU A 93 -11.38 -8.02 -7.13
N GLY A 94 -10.33 -7.27 -6.75
CA GLY A 94 -10.23 -5.83 -6.90
C GLY A 94 -10.80 -5.03 -5.72
N THR A 95 -11.15 -5.69 -4.62
CA THR A 95 -11.44 -5.01 -3.36
C THR A 95 -10.14 -4.51 -2.73
N ALA A 96 -10.11 -3.22 -2.38
CA ALA A 96 -8.99 -2.61 -1.70
C ALA A 96 -9.37 -2.17 -0.28
N LEU A 97 -8.45 -2.36 0.65
CA LEU A 97 -8.58 -2.11 2.07
C LEU A 97 -7.36 -1.29 2.53
N LEU A 98 -7.61 -0.30 3.38
CA LEU A 98 -6.58 0.50 4.02
C LEU A 98 -6.87 0.54 5.53
N SER A 99 -6.14 -0.28 6.27
CA SER A 99 -6.24 -0.39 7.72
C SER A 99 -5.42 0.71 8.41
N LEU A 100 -6.01 1.34 9.42
CA LEU A 100 -5.43 2.44 10.17
C LEU A 100 -4.92 1.95 11.54
N PRO A 101 -3.93 2.64 12.13
CA PRO A 101 -3.35 2.23 13.42
C PRO A 101 -4.33 2.26 14.60
N ASP A 102 -5.47 2.95 14.45
CA ASP A 102 -6.54 3.00 15.45
C ASP A 102 -7.63 1.94 15.25
N GLY A 103 -7.42 1.00 14.32
CA GLY A 103 -8.33 -0.12 14.02
C GLY A 103 -9.46 0.24 13.06
N ARG A 104 -9.62 1.51 12.69
CA ARG A 104 -10.52 1.89 11.59
C ARG A 104 -9.95 1.39 10.27
N PHE A 105 -10.80 1.19 9.27
CA PHE A 105 -10.35 0.82 7.94
C PHE A 105 -11.12 1.56 6.86
N ILE A 106 -10.46 1.79 5.73
CA ILE A 106 -11.06 2.37 4.53
C ILE A 106 -11.19 1.27 3.49
N GLN A 107 -12.35 1.11 2.89
CA GLN A 107 -12.62 0.08 1.89
C GLN A 107 -13.09 0.71 0.58
N GLN A 108 -12.63 0.15 -0.53
CA GLN A 108 -13.21 0.32 -1.86
C GLN A 108 -13.57 -1.08 -2.37
N THR A 109 -14.86 -1.36 -2.55
CA THR A 109 -15.32 -2.71 -2.94
C THR A 109 -14.84 -3.10 -4.34
N PHE A 110 -14.89 -2.15 -5.27
CA PHE A 110 -14.40 -2.34 -6.65
C PHE A 110 -13.76 -1.05 -7.15
N GLN A 111 -12.87 -1.16 -8.13
CA GLN A 111 -12.27 0.02 -8.76
C GLN A 111 -13.35 0.97 -9.33
N GLY A 112 -13.30 2.22 -8.88
CA GLY A 112 -14.25 3.26 -9.29
C GLY A 112 -15.34 3.55 -8.26
N GLU A 113 -15.59 2.63 -7.33
CA GLU A 113 -16.49 2.88 -6.19
C GLU A 113 -15.89 3.89 -5.21
N PRO A 114 -16.70 4.61 -4.42
CA PRO A 114 -16.17 5.52 -3.41
C PRO A 114 -15.42 4.75 -2.32
N TRP A 115 -14.37 5.37 -1.80
CA TRP A 115 -13.69 4.89 -0.60
C TRP A 115 -14.55 5.19 0.62
N LEU A 116 -14.82 4.18 1.44
CA LEU A 116 -15.67 4.26 2.62
C LEU A 116 -14.85 3.95 3.88
N LEU A 117 -14.92 4.81 4.88
CA LEU A 117 -14.35 4.62 6.20
C LEU A 117 -15.33 3.86 7.09
N HIS A 118 -14.85 2.80 7.73
CA HIS A 118 -15.58 1.98 8.69
C HIS A 118 -14.94 2.12 10.07
N ASP A 119 -15.79 2.24 11.09
CA ASP A 119 -15.39 2.23 12.50
C ASP A 119 -15.72 0.85 13.10
N PRO A 120 -14.73 0.10 13.60
CA PRO A 120 -14.97 -1.23 14.18
C PRO A 120 -15.86 -1.18 15.42
N ASN A 121 -15.98 -0.03 16.08
CA ASN A 121 -16.84 0.13 17.25
C ASN A 121 -18.31 0.39 16.89
N GLY A 122 -18.67 0.36 15.60
CA GLY A 122 -20.04 0.55 15.13
C GLY A 122 -20.60 1.95 15.39
N ARG A 123 -19.75 2.93 15.71
CA ARG A 123 -20.15 4.32 15.96
C ARG A 123 -20.45 5.03 14.64
N GLY A 124 -21.58 4.69 14.03
CA GLY A 124 -22.08 5.25 12.78
C GLY A 124 -21.85 4.33 11.57
N GLY A 125 -22.65 4.56 10.53
CA GLY A 125 -22.50 3.87 9.24
C GLY A 125 -21.22 4.27 8.49
N PRO A 126 -20.90 3.59 7.39
CA PRO A 126 -19.73 3.90 6.57
C PRO A 126 -19.75 5.35 6.10
N ARG A 127 -18.59 6.03 6.17
CA ARG A 127 -18.46 7.45 5.80
C ARG A 127 -17.55 7.60 4.61
N GLN A 128 -17.95 8.37 3.61
CA GLN A 128 -17.12 8.58 2.42
C GLN A 128 -15.81 9.29 2.77
N VAL A 129 -14.70 8.69 2.33
CA VAL A 129 -13.36 9.28 2.37
C VAL A 129 -13.15 10.18 1.18
N ARG A 130 -12.52 11.33 1.42
CA ARG A 130 -12.15 12.28 0.37
C ARG A 130 -10.78 11.94 -0.16
N THR A 131 -10.70 11.71 -1.46
CA THR A 131 -9.41 11.60 -2.17
C THR A 131 -9.04 12.93 -2.81
N GLY A 132 -7.79 13.35 -2.70
CA GLY A 132 -7.37 14.65 -3.23
C GLY A 132 -5.86 14.76 -3.41
N ARG A 133 -5.40 15.97 -3.76
CA ARG A 133 -3.98 16.30 -3.75
C ARG A 133 -3.71 17.41 -2.73
N VAL A 134 -2.75 17.19 -1.84
CA VAL A 134 -2.40 18.12 -0.76
C VAL A 134 -0.87 18.21 -0.66
N LYS A 135 -0.34 19.39 -0.31
CA LYS A 135 1.08 19.53 0.03
C LYS A 135 1.27 19.05 1.47
N LEU A 136 2.02 17.96 1.65
CA LEU A 136 2.28 17.36 2.95
C LEU A 136 3.50 18.02 3.62
N PRO A 137 3.63 17.94 4.96
CA PRO A 137 4.81 18.42 5.65
C PRO A 137 6.08 17.77 5.12
N GLY A 138 7.11 18.57 4.81
CA GLY A 138 8.38 18.08 4.26
C GLY A 138 8.35 17.72 2.77
N GLU A 139 7.20 17.84 2.10
CA GLU A 139 7.06 17.53 0.67
C GLU A 139 7.05 18.80 -0.18
N ASP A 140 7.89 18.81 -1.23
CA ASP A 140 7.96 19.94 -2.17
C ASP A 140 6.80 19.95 -3.17
N ARG A 141 6.15 18.80 -3.38
CA ARG A 141 5.08 18.62 -4.37
C ARG A 141 3.80 18.10 -3.72
N ALA A 142 2.66 18.46 -4.29
CA ALA A 142 1.37 17.96 -3.83
C ALA A 142 1.23 16.45 -4.12
N ARG A 143 0.95 15.69 -3.05
CA ARG A 143 0.83 14.24 -3.00
C ARG A 143 -0.64 13.83 -3.09
N PHE A 144 -0.92 12.66 -3.64
CA PHE A 144 -2.27 12.11 -3.63
C PHE A 144 -2.56 11.50 -2.26
N VAL A 145 -3.71 11.84 -1.67
CA VAL A 145 -4.02 11.48 -0.29
C VAL A 145 -5.45 10.99 -0.13
N TYR A 146 -5.63 10.10 0.84
CA TYR A 146 -6.92 9.81 1.46
C TYR A 146 -7.11 10.73 2.66
N SER A 147 -8.30 11.31 2.82
CA SER A 147 -8.57 12.22 3.93
C SER A 147 -9.98 12.08 4.46
N PHE A 148 -10.10 12.17 5.78
CA PHE A 148 -11.39 12.15 6.47
C PHE A 148 -11.30 12.95 7.76
N ARG A 149 -12.45 13.23 8.36
CA ARG A 149 -12.54 13.94 9.64
C ARG A 149 -13.29 13.06 10.63
N ASP A 150 -12.78 12.96 11.84
CA ASP A 150 -13.62 12.71 13.00
C ASP A 150 -13.73 14.03 13.77
N GLY A 151 -14.72 14.21 14.63
CA GLY A 151 -15.02 15.52 15.26
C GLY A 151 -13.87 16.14 16.06
N ARG A 152 -12.69 15.51 16.12
CA ARG A 152 -11.50 15.94 16.86
C ARG A 152 -10.31 16.26 15.94
N ALA A 153 -10.23 15.64 14.77
CA ALA A 153 -9.09 15.83 13.88
C ALA A 153 -9.42 15.63 12.40
N THR A 154 -8.58 16.21 11.55
CA THR A 154 -8.45 15.82 10.15
C THR A 154 -7.33 14.78 10.02
N HIS A 155 -7.67 13.67 9.39
CA HIS A 155 -6.76 12.56 9.10
C HIS A 155 -6.39 12.60 7.63
N VAL A 156 -5.11 12.39 7.34
CA VAL A 156 -4.57 12.38 5.98
C VAL A 156 -3.59 11.23 5.84
N ILE A 157 -3.71 10.45 4.76
CA ILE A 157 -2.84 9.33 4.44
C ILE A 157 -2.25 9.56 3.05
N ASP A 158 -0.92 9.58 2.92
CA ASP A 158 -0.26 9.57 1.60
C ASP A 158 -0.49 8.22 0.93
N ALA A 159 -1.12 8.22 -0.24
CA ALA A 159 -1.48 6.99 -0.93
C ALA A 159 -0.28 6.17 -1.45
N GLN A 160 0.89 6.80 -1.62
CA GLN A 160 2.09 6.14 -2.14
C GLN A 160 2.99 5.64 -1.00
N THR A 161 3.16 6.42 0.07
CA THR A 161 4.07 6.05 1.16
C THR A 161 3.34 5.41 2.34
N LEU A 162 2.01 5.51 2.38
CA LEU A 162 1.17 5.12 3.52
C LEU A 162 1.53 5.87 4.81
N GLN A 163 2.22 7.01 4.71
CA GLN A 163 2.44 7.88 5.86
C GLN A 163 1.12 8.48 6.34
N TYR A 164 0.96 8.54 7.65
CA TYR A 164 -0.27 8.96 8.32
C TYR A 164 -0.07 10.25 9.11
N TYR A 165 -0.92 11.22 8.85
CA TYR A 165 -0.90 12.53 9.48
C TYR A 165 -2.23 12.82 10.15
N VAL A 166 -2.15 13.41 11.33
CA VAL A 166 -3.32 13.82 12.12
C VAL A 166 -3.17 15.28 12.49
N ALA A 167 -4.05 16.12 11.94
CA ALA A 167 -4.17 17.53 12.30
C ALA A 167 -5.32 17.68 13.29
N ARG A 168 -5.00 17.88 14.56
CA ARG A 168 -5.98 18.06 15.63
C ARG A 168 -6.57 19.47 15.58
N TYR A 169 -7.85 19.60 15.92
CA TYR A 169 -8.44 20.89 16.18
C TYR A 169 -8.00 21.34 17.57
N ASP A 170 -7.22 22.41 17.66
CA ASP A 170 -6.97 23.04 18.94
C ASP A 170 -8.31 23.54 19.48
N SER A 171 -8.65 23.08 20.69
CA SER A 171 -9.75 23.68 21.43
C SER A 171 -9.21 25.02 21.89
N ALA A 172 -9.64 26.12 21.26
CA ALA A 172 -9.37 27.44 21.82
C ALA A 172 -10.13 27.51 23.14
N GLU A 173 -9.43 27.34 24.26
CA GLU A 173 -9.89 27.70 25.60
C GLU A 173 -9.79 29.22 25.81
#